data_AF-A0A7C6LZT2-F1
#
_entry.id   AF-A0A7C6LZT2-F1
#
_cell.length_a   1.000
_cell.length_b   1.000
_cell.length_c   1.000
_cell.angle_alpha   90.00
_cell.angle_beta   90.00
_cell.angle_gamma   90.00
#
_symmetry.space_group_name_H-M   'P 1'
#
loop_
_entity.id
_entity.type
_entity.pdbx_description
1 polymer ?
#
loop_
_entity_poly.entity_id
_entity_poly.type
_entity_poly.pdbx_seq_one_letter_code
_entity_poly.pdbx_strand_id
1 'polypeptide(L)'
;MNENDITAETNDVIESQVDNTVVEPQPTEPVVTETVKTEPVKPTQSAEDNSRYARERREREKQQAIEQAKIDAIISTVRINPYTNQPIKDAVDVAEYNTMRKIDLDGGDPKADYAEYVAREKRTEQETLRKKAEMDAFLQQDAESFVSKYPDVNTDSLFNDKHFSLFAGDKVGKVPLTELYEGYKAFKENIYAQARKEVEAEIVKKTAIANSATGSASGSTPPAQDLYTFEQLQNLSDSEINANWEKVQRSNNYWLSKK
;
A
#
# COMPACT_ATOMS: atom_id res chain seq x y z
N MET A 1 -14.29 41.47 41.60
CA MET A 1 -15.60 41.04 42.12
C MET A 1 -16.64 42.02 41.64
N ASN A 2 -17.82 41.50 41.24
CA ASN A 2 -18.89 42.06 40.40
C ASN A 2 -18.57 41.92 38.90
N GLU A 3 -18.83 40.80 38.21
CA GLU A 3 -20.03 39.94 38.08
C GLU A 3 -21.24 40.57 37.37
N ASN A 4 -21.54 40.00 36.20
CA ASN A 4 -22.84 39.68 35.59
C ASN A 4 -23.62 40.84 34.95
N ASP A 5 -24.37 40.71 33.84
CA ASP A 5 -24.76 39.59 32.95
C ASP A 5 -25.49 40.25 31.74
N ILE A 6 -25.23 39.88 30.48
CA ILE A 6 -26.01 38.97 29.62
C ILE A 6 -27.16 39.60 28.77
N THR A 7 -27.09 39.29 27.46
CA THR A 7 -28.12 39.16 26.39
C THR A 7 -28.81 40.38 25.76
N ALA A 8 -28.82 40.42 24.41
CA ALA A 8 -29.94 39.86 23.62
C ALA A 8 -29.62 39.79 22.11
N GLU A 9 -29.81 38.61 21.53
CA GLU A 9 -29.98 38.32 20.10
C GLU A 9 -31.27 38.95 19.54
N THR A 10 -31.33 39.19 18.22
CA THR A 10 -32.42 38.79 17.30
C THR A 10 -32.07 39.29 15.88
N ASN A 11 -31.70 38.39 14.96
CA ASN A 11 -32.55 37.66 14.00
C ASN A 11 -33.16 38.56 12.91
N ASP A 12 -32.55 38.46 11.72
CA ASP A 12 -32.94 39.07 10.45
C ASP A 12 -33.76 38.04 9.65
N VAL A 13 -34.97 38.41 9.22
CA VAL A 13 -35.88 37.57 8.43
C VAL A 13 -36.47 38.39 7.28
N ILE A 14 -36.00 38.04 6.07
CA ILE A 14 -36.71 37.83 4.78
C ILE A 14 -37.66 38.94 4.28
N GLU A 15 -37.37 39.48 3.09
CA GLU A 15 -38.40 39.58 2.04
C GLU A 15 -37.83 39.59 0.61
N SER A 16 -38.41 38.72 -0.21
CA SER A 16 -38.15 38.46 -1.63
C SER A 16 -39.03 39.33 -2.52
N GLN A 17 -38.49 39.91 -3.59
CA GLN A 17 -39.29 40.38 -4.73
C GLN A 17 -38.65 40.01 -6.07
N VAL A 18 -39.40 39.22 -6.83
CA VAL A 18 -39.26 38.89 -8.25
C VAL A 18 -40.11 39.90 -9.00
N ASP A 19 -39.60 40.47 -10.10
CA ASP A 19 -40.49 41.05 -11.11
C ASP A 19 -39.97 40.77 -12.52
N ASN A 20 -40.92 40.39 -13.38
CA ASN A 20 -40.74 39.77 -14.68
C ASN A 20 -41.48 40.67 -15.68
N THR A 21 -40.84 41.14 -16.75
CA THR A 21 -41.57 41.85 -17.82
C THR A 21 -40.99 41.52 -19.20
N VAL A 22 -41.89 41.02 -20.05
CA VAL A 22 -41.72 40.67 -21.47
C VAL A 22 -42.28 41.82 -22.32
N VAL A 23 -41.71 42.09 -23.51
CA VAL A 23 -42.38 42.28 -24.84
C VAL A 23 -41.39 42.87 -25.90
N GLU A 24 -41.30 42.15 -27.03
CA GLU A 24 -40.64 42.36 -28.35
C GLU A 24 -41.30 43.49 -29.21
N PRO A 25 -40.89 43.89 -30.47
CA PRO A 25 -40.29 43.06 -31.56
C PRO A 25 -39.20 43.67 -32.52
N GLN A 26 -38.38 42.76 -33.10
CA GLN A 26 -37.78 42.58 -34.47
C GLN A 26 -37.68 43.74 -35.53
N PRO A 27 -36.81 43.71 -36.59
CA PRO A 27 -36.30 42.52 -37.30
C PRO A 27 -34.87 42.54 -37.95
N THR A 28 -34.52 41.40 -38.58
CA THR A 28 -33.59 41.13 -39.71
C THR A 28 -32.16 40.59 -39.46
N GLU A 29 -32.05 39.27 -39.68
CA GLU A 29 -30.88 38.42 -39.99
C GLU A 29 -30.10 38.87 -41.26
N PRO A 30 -28.80 38.50 -41.47
CA PRO A 30 -28.40 37.10 -41.62
C PRO A 30 -27.05 36.65 -41.03
N VAL A 31 -27.09 35.42 -40.48
CA VAL A 31 -26.10 34.34 -40.51
C VAL A 31 -24.64 34.73 -40.80
N VAL A 32 -23.81 34.69 -39.75
CA VAL A 32 -22.39 34.35 -39.85
C VAL A 32 -22.10 33.23 -38.85
N THR A 33 -21.81 32.05 -39.40
CA THR A 33 -21.28 30.90 -38.69
C THR A 33 -19.91 31.24 -38.09
N GLU A 34 -19.86 31.58 -36.80
CA GLU A 34 -18.62 31.57 -36.03
C GLU A 34 -18.46 30.24 -35.29
N THR A 35 -17.46 29.49 -35.75
CA THR A 35 -16.84 28.34 -35.10
C THR A 35 -16.52 28.65 -33.64
N VAL A 36 -17.16 27.93 -32.72
CA VAL A 36 -16.78 27.89 -31.30
C VAL A 36 -15.35 27.35 -31.20
N LYS A 37 -14.40 28.24 -30.92
CA LYS A 37 -13.09 27.87 -30.37
C LYS A 37 -13.34 27.31 -28.97
N THR A 38 -13.33 25.99 -28.83
CA THR A 38 -13.15 25.34 -27.53
C THR A 38 -11.73 25.60 -27.05
N GLU A 39 -11.57 26.55 -26.14
CA GLU A 39 -10.35 26.65 -25.35
C GLU A 39 -10.19 25.39 -24.49
N PRO A 40 -8.96 24.86 -24.32
CA PRO A 40 -8.73 23.67 -23.53
C PRO A 40 -9.04 23.98 -22.05
N VAL A 41 -10.05 23.30 -21.51
CA VAL A 41 -10.34 23.30 -20.07
C VAL A 41 -9.11 22.78 -19.35
N LYS A 42 -8.37 23.67 -18.67
CA LYS A 42 -7.29 23.27 -17.76
C LYS A 42 -7.92 22.43 -16.64
N PRO A 43 -7.39 21.22 -16.35
CA PRO A 43 -7.88 20.43 -15.24
C PRO A 43 -7.71 21.24 -13.94
N THR A 44 -8.83 21.53 -13.27
CA THR A 44 -8.84 22.24 -11.99
C THR A 44 -8.45 21.25 -10.91
N GLN A 45 -7.27 21.43 -10.29
CA GLN A 45 -6.81 20.54 -9.19
C GLN A 45 -7.80 20.57 -8.02
N SER A 46 -8.01 19.41 -7.39
CA SER A 46 -8.97 19.29 -6.28
C SER A 46 -8.54 20.11 -5.07
N ALA A 47 -9.50 20.52 -4.23
CA ALA A 47 -9.21 21.26 -3.00
C ALA A 47 -8.28 20.46 -2.04
N GLU A 48 -8.39 19.13 -2.05
CA GLU A 48 -7.54 18.25 -1.24
C GLU A 48 -6.09 18.23 -1.77
N ASP A 49 -5.90 18.12 -3.08
CA ASP A 49 -4.58 18.16 -3.71
C ASP A 49 -3.89 19.51 -3.46
N ASN A 50 -4.63 20.61 -3.64
CA ASN A 50 -4.12 21.96 -3.34
C ASN A 50 -3.68 22.10 -1.87
N SER A 51 -4.44 21.51 -0.94
CA SER A 51 -4.07 21.49 0.48
C SER A 51 -2.81 20.67 0.73
N ARG A 52 -2.65 19.51 0.09
CA ARG A 52 -1.46 18.67 0.20
C ARG A 52 -0.23 19.37 -0.34
N TYR A 53 -0.28 19.92 -1.55
CA TYR A 53 0.84 20.69 -2.13
C TYR A 53 1.20 21.92 -1.28
N ALA A 54 0.20 22.61 -0.73
CA ALA A 54 0.44 23.74 0.17
C ALA A 54 1.10 23.31 1.50
N ARG A 55 0.81 22.10 2.01
CA ARG A 55 1.50 21.54 3.18
C ARG A 55 2.93 21.15 2.84
N GLU A 56 3.14 20.41 1.76
CA GLU A 56 4.45 19.96 1.31
C GLU A 56 5.39 21.15 1.06
N ARG A 57 4.88 22.22 0.44
CA ARG A 57 5.63 23.47 0.24
C ARG A 57 6.07 24.09 1.57
N ARG A 58 5.14 24.21 2.54
CA ARG A 58 5.46 24.75 3.87
C ARG A 58 6.47 23.88 4.62
N GLU A 59 6.38 22.56 4.49
CA GLU A 59 7.33 21.63 5.08
C GLU A 59 8.71 21.77 4.45
N ARG A 60 8.80 21.91 3.12
CA ARG A 60 10.05 22.14 2.40
C ARG A 60 10.69 23.47 2.78
N GLU A 61 9.91 24.56 2.82
CA GLU A 61 10.38 25.88 3.27
C GLU A 61 10.89 25.84 4.72
N LYS A 62 10.16 25.12 5.60
CA LYS A 62 10.59 24.92 6.98
C LYS A 62 11.89 24.11 7.07
N GLN A 63 12.03 23.04 6.30
CA GLN A 63 13.26 22.24 6.28
C GLN A 63 14.47 23.04 5.79
N GLN A 64 14.29 23.82 4.71
CA GLN A 64 15.32 24.71 4.19
C GLN A 64 15.72 25.79 5.21
N ALA A 65 14.74 26.39 5.90
CA ALA A 65 15.02 27.36 6.95
C ALA A 65 15.81 26.74 8.12
N ILE A 66 15.49 25.50 8.50
CA ILE A 66 16.22 24.77 9.54
C ILE A 66 17.64 24.44 9.08
N GLU A 67 17.82 23.99 7.84
CA GLU A 67 19.13 23.65 7.29
C GLU A 67 20.02 24.90 7.18
N GLN A 68 19.48 25.99 6.65
CA GLN A 68 20.18 27.27 6.61
C GLN A 68 20.55 27.75 8.01
N ALA A 69 19.62 27.69 8.98
CA ALA A 69 19.91 28.06 10.36
C ALA A 69 21.02 27.21 10.99
N LYS A 70 21.13 25.91 10.65
CA LYS A 70 22.24 25.05 11.10
C LYS A 70 23.57 25.48 10.49
N ILE A 71 23.59 25.78 9.20
CA ILE A 71 24.77 26.26 8.48
C ILE A 71 25.23 27.59 9.10
N ASP A 72 24.33 28.55 9.24
CA ASP A 72 24.59 29.87 9.83
C ASP A 72 25.08 29.75 11.28
N ALA A 73 24.51 28.82 12.06
CA ALA A 73 24.96 28.54 13.42
C ALA A 73 26.43 28.05 13.43
N ILE A 74 26.81 27.16 12.53
CA ILE A 74 28.20 26.66 12.43
C ILE A 74 29.14 27.81 12.00
N ILE A 75 28.77 28.57 10.97
CA ILE A 75 29.55 29.72 10.48
C ILE A 75 29.80 30.71 11.61
N SER A 76 28.75 31.07 12.37
CA SER A 76 28.84 32.05 13.46
C SER A 76 29.66 31.56 14.66
N THR A 77 29.63 30.25 14.94
CA THR A 77 30.25 29.64 16.11
C THR A 77 31.72 29.30 15.87
N VAL A 78 32.01 28.61 14.78
CA VAL A 78 33.36 28.09 14.48
C VAL A 78 34.21 29.19 13.83
N ARG A 79 33.64 29.92 12.87
CA ARG A 79 34.24 31.05 12.10
C ARG A 79 35.47 30.70 11.26
N ILE A 80 36.43 29.99 11.84
CA ILE A 80 37.69 29.54 11.22
C ILE A 80 37.75 28.03 11.36
N ASN A 81 37.96 27.33 10.25
CA ASN A 81 38.15 25.88 10.26
C ASN A 81 39.46 25.54 11.02
N PRO A 82 39.41 24.81 12.14
CA PRO A 82 40.58 24.50 12.96
C PRO A 82 41.63 23.62 12.23
N TYR A 83 41.23 22.92 11.17
CA TYR A 83 42.11 22.00 10.43
C TYR A 83 42.87 22.69 9.29
N THR A 84 42.28 23.73 8.66
CA THR A 84 42.88 24.44 7.52
C THR A 84 43.30 25.87 7.86
N ASN A 85 42.87 26.41 9.00
CA ASN A 85 43.00 27.83 9.39
C ASN A 85 42.36 28.80 8.38
N GLN A 86 41.40 28.32 7.58
CA GLN A 86 40.67 29.15 6.62
C GLN A 86 39.31 29.57 7.20
N PRO A 87 38.81 30.77 6.87
CA PRO A 87 37.48 31.22 7.30
C PRO A 87 36.37 30.38 6.67
N ILE A 88 35.36 30.01 7.45
CA ILE A 88 34.14 29.33 6.99
C ILE A 88 33.12 30.39 6.61
N LYS A 89 32.73 30.46 5.34
CA LYS A 89 31.85 31.52 4.80
C LYS A 89 30.53 30.99 4.25
N ASP A 90 30.53 29.79 3.73
CA ASP A 90 29.36 29.21 3.06
C ASP A 90 29.10 27.76 3.44
N ALA A 91 28.07 27.17 2.82
CA ALA A 91 27.69 25.79 3.04
C ALA A 91 28.75 24.77 2.62
N VAL A 92 29.58 25.12 1.62
CA VAL A 92 30.67 24.25 1.13
C VAL A 92 31.78 24.18 2.17
N ASP A 93 32.17 25.34 2.73
CA ASP A 93 33.16 25.40 3.81
C ASP A 93 32.67 24.66 5.07
N VAL A 94 31.37 24.75 5.38
CA VAL A 94 30.76 24.01 6.50
C VAL A 94 30.79 22.50 6.24
N ALA A 95 30.51 22.08 5.00
CA ALA A 95 30.60 20.67 4.61
C ALA A 95 32.04 20.15 4.74
N GLU A 96 33.03 20.90 4.23
CA GLU A 96 34.44 20.57 4.37
C GLU A 96 34.85 20.43 5.85
N TYR A 97 34.50 21.42 6.69
CA TYR A 97 34.75 21.37 8.12
C TYR A 97 34.13 20.13 8.78
N ASN A 98 32.87 19.80 8.46
CA ASN A 98 32.20 18.64 9.03
C ASN A 98 32.85 17.33 8.59
N THR A 99 33.27 17.22 7.33
CA THR A 99 34.00 16.06 6.82
C THR A 99 35.35 15.90 7.52
N MET A 100 36.13 16.98 7.63
CA MET A 100 37.42 16.95 8.35
C MET A 100 37.24 16.57 9.83
N ARG A 101 36.22 17.12 10.49
CA ARG A 101 35.88 16.75 11.87
C ARG A 101 35.49 15.27 11.99
N LYS A 102 34.81 14.71 11.00
CA LYS A 102 34.46 13.28 11.00
C LYS A 102 35.70 12.41 10.89
N ILE A 103 36.65 12.76 10.01
CA ILE A 103 37.94 12.07 9.88
C ILE A 103 38.71 12.11 11.21
N ASP A 104 38.74 13.27 11.87
CA ASP A 104 39.37 13.47 13.19
C ASP A 104 38.76 12.55 14.26
N LEU A 105 37.42 12.51 14.32
CA LEU A 105 36.68 11.66 15.24
C LEU A 105 36.86 10.16 14.98
N ASP A 106 37.07 9.79 13.71
CA ASP A 106 37.39 8.43 13.29
C ASP A 106 38.87 8.07 13.54
N GLY A 107 39.67 9.01 14.04
CA GLY A 107 41.09 8.83 14.41
C GLY A 107 42.08 8.97 13.25
N GLY A 108 41.67 9.53 12.11
CA GLY A 108 42.51 9.81 10.95
C GLY A 108 43.15 11.20 10.97
N ASP A 109 43.90 11.54 9.93
CA ASP A 109 44.42 12.90 9.71
C ASP A 109 43.42 13.70 8.85
N PRO A 110 42.74 14.72 9.42
CA PRO A 110 41.70 15.48 8.72
C PRO A 110 42.16 16.15 7.43
N LYS A 111 43.45 16.45 7.29
CA LYS A 111 43.99 17.15 6.12
C LYS A 111 44.57 16.18 5.10
N ALA A 112 45.30 15.17 5.56
CA ALA A 112 45.91 14.20 4.66
C ALA A 112 44.86 13.25 4.06
N ASP A 113 43.88 12.81 4.85
CA ASP A 113 42.92 11.77 4.43
C ASP A 113 41.68 12.36 3.72
N TYR A 114 41.50 13.69 3.74
CA TYR A 114 40.31 14.37 3.20
C TYR A 114 40.00 14.00 1.75
N ALA A 115 41.01 14.07 0.88
CA ALA A 115 40.81 13.86 -0.55
C ALA A 115 40.36 12.42 -0.85
N GLU A 116 40.97 11.44 -0.17
CA GLU A 116 40.58 10.04 -0.30
C GLU A 116 39.20 9.78 0.29
N TYR A 117 38.91 10.37 1.45
CA TYR A 117 37.61 10.27 2.11
C TYR A 117 36.47 10.77 1.21
N VAL A 118 36.60 11.98 0.66
CA VAL A 118 35.59 12.58 -0.23
C VAL A 118 35.44 11.76 -1.51
N ALA A 119 36.54 11.27 -2.09
CA ALA A 119 36.48 10.43 -3.28
C ALA A 119 35.76 9.10 -3.01
N ARG A 120 36.00 8.49 -1.83
CA ARG A 120 35.32 7.26 -1.41
C ARG A 120 33.83 7.50 -1.18
N GLU A 121 33.46 8.53 -0.42
CA GLU A 121 32.05 8.89 -0.17
C GLU A 121 31.29 9.18 -1.47
N LYS A 122 31.90 9.90 -2.42
CA LYS A 122 31.27 10.14 -3.73
C LYS A 122 31.05 8.85 -4.51
N ARG A 123 31.99 7.91 -4.47
CA ARG A 123 31.84 6.61 -5.13
C ARG A 123 30.77 5.76 -4.47
N THR A 124 30.71 5.71 -3.14
CA THR A 124 29.69 4.97 -2.41
C THR A 124 28.31 5.59 -2.62
N GLU A 125 28.19 6.92 -2.62
CA GLU A 125 26.95 7.62 -2.95
C GLU A 125 26.49 7.31 -4.38
N GLN A 126 27.39 7.38 -5.36
CA GLN A 126 27.04 7.02 -6.75
C GLN A 126 26.65 5.56 -6.90
N GLU A 127 27.34 4.63 -6.23
CA GLU A 127 27.01 3.22 -6.26
C GLU A 127 25.67 2.93 -5.59
N THR A 128 25.37 3.56 -4.46
CA THR A 128 24.07 3.42 -3.77
C THR A 128 22.93 4.00 -4.60
N LEU A 129 23.12 5.17 -5.23
CA LEU A 129 22.15 5.75 -6.17
C LEU A 129 21.92 4.85 -7.38
N ARG A 130 23.00 4.29 -7.95
CA ARG A 130 22.91 3.36 -9.07
C ARG A 130 22.16 2.08 -8.69
N LYS A 131 22.52 1.45 -7.57
CA LYS A 131 21.82 0.25 -7.07
C LYS A 131 20.35 0.51 -6.79
N LYS A 132 20.03 1.68 -6.23
CA LYS A 132 18.64 2.10 -6.03
C LYS A 132 17.90 2.24 -7.35
N ALA A 133 18.49 2.93 -8.34
CA ALA A 133 17.88 3.08 -9.65
C ALA A 133 17.68 1.75 -10.38
N GLU A 134 18.66 0.84 -10.28
CA GLU A 134 18.56 -0.53 -10.82
C GLU A 134 17.42 -1.32 -10.14
N MET A 135 17.31 -1.23 -8.81
CA MET A 135 16.23 -1.86 -8.05
C MET A 135 14.86 -1.28 -8.40
N ASP A 136 14.74 0.04 -8.47
CA ASP A 136 13.48 0.71 -8.82
C ASP A 136 13.02 0.32 -10.23
N ALA A 137 13.95 0.27 -11.19
CA ALA A 137 13.65 -0.19 -12.55
C ALA A 137 13.24 -1.66 -12.60
N PHE A 138 13.93 -2.53 -11.85
CA PHE A 138 13.56 -3.93 -11.72
C PHE A 138 12.15 -4.10 -11.15
N LEU A 139 11.83 -3.42 -10.04
CA LEU A 139 10.52 -3.52 -9.39
C LEU A 139 9.39 -3.00 -10.30
N GLN A 140 9.63 -1.92 -11.03
CA GLN A 140 8.67 -1.40 -11.99
C GLN A 140 8.40 -2.41 -13.11
N GLN A 141 9.45 -2.95 -13.74
CA GLN A 141 9.31 -3.92 -14.82
C GLN A 141 8.66 -5.22 -14.33
N ASP A 142 8.99 -5.68 -13.13
CA ASP A 142 8.40 -6.87 -12.53
C ASP A 142 6.90 -6.68 -12.25
N ALA A 143 6.51 -5.53 -11.69
CA ALA A 143 5.11 -5.20 -11.48
C ALA A 143 4.32 -5.15 -12.80
N GLU A 144 4.85 -4.48 -13.82
CA GLU A 144 4.23 -4.40 -15.16
C GLU A 144 4.07 -5.80 -15.78
N SER A 145 5.12 -6.62 -15.69
CA SER A 145 5.12 -7.99 -16.21
C SER A 145 4.10 -8.87 -15.47
N PHE A 146 4.00 -8.71 -14.16
CA PHE A 146 3.04 -9.45 -13.33
C PHE A 146 1.60 -9.09 -13.68
N VAL A 147 1.26 -7.80 -13.72
CA VAL A 147 -0.08 -7.33 -14.06
C VAL A 147 -0.46 -7.75 -15.48
N SER A 148 0.48 -7.74 -16.42
CA SER A 148 0.22 -8.19 -17.79
C SER A 148 -0.10 -9.69 -17.87
N LYS A 149 0.54 -10.53 -17.04
CA LYS A 149 0.35 -11.99 -17.07
C LYS A 149 -0.83 -12.44 -16.20
N TYR A 150 -1.12 -11.71 -15.13
CA TYR A 150 -2.17 -12.00 -14.15
C TYR A 150 -3.05 -10.76 -13.89
N PRO A 151 -3.81 -10.28 -14.89
CA PRO A 151 -4.62 -9.07 -14.77
C PRO A 151 -5.74 -9.21 -13.73
N ASP A 152 -6.21 -10.43 -13.47
CA ASP A 152 -7.29 -10.71 -12.52
C ASP A 152 -6.80 -10.82 -11.06
N VAL A 153 -5.49 -10.80 -10.83
CA VAL A 153 -4.93 -10.96 -9.48
C VAL A 153 -4.78 -9.59 -8.82
N ASN A 154 -5.55 -9.37 -7.76
CA ASN A 154 -5.39 -8.19 -6.91
C ASN A 154 -4.10 -8.30 -6.07
N THR A 155 -3.12 -7.46 -6.38
CA THR A 155 -1.81 -7.45 -5.72
C THR A 155 -1.91 -7.12 -4.23
N ASP A 156 -2.77 -6.19 -3.83
CA ASP A 156 -2.94 -5.82 -2.43
C ASP A 156 -3.47 -7.00 -1.60
N SER A 157 -4.43 -7.74 -2.16
CA SER A 157 -4.97 -8.93 -1.52
C SER A 157 -3.94 -10.05 -1.46
N LEU A 158 -3.09 -10.19 -2.49
CA LEU A 158 -2.01 -11.17 -2.53
C LEU A 158 -0.95 -10.88 -1.45
N PHE A 159 -0.51 -9.63 -1.31
CA PHE A 159 0.47 -9.25 -0.29
C PHE A 159 -0.10 -9.28 1.13
N ASN A 160 -1.41 -9.12 1.30
CA ASN A 160 -2.09 -9.30 2.58
C ASN A 160 -2.42 -10.78 2.90
N ASP A 161 -2.24 -11.71 1.95
CA ASP A 161 -2.39 -13.15 2.22
C ASP A 161 -1.22 -13.64 3.10
N LYS A 162 -1.57 -14.09 4.31
CA LYS A 162 -0.61 -14.62 5.30
C LYS A 162 0.19 -15.81 4.75
N HIS A 163 -0.43 -16.68 3.96
CA HIS A 163 0.22 -17.86 3.41
C HIS A 163 1.17 -17.48 2.28
N PHE A 164 0.82 -16.48 1.47
CA PHE A 164 1.72 -15.92 0.46
C PHE A 164 2.92 -15.26 1.12
N SER A 165 2.70 -14.44 2.16
CA SER A 165 3.77 -13.80 2.94
C SER A 165 4.76 -14.82 3.53
N LEU A 166 4.24 -15.92 4.09
CA LEU A 166 5.06 -17.02 4.61
C LEU A 166 5.85 -17.75 3.52
N PHE A 167 5.26 -17.95 2.35
CA PHE A 167 5.91 -18.60 1.21
C PHE A 167 7.00 -17.71 0.58
N ALA A 168 6.68 -16.43 0.38
CA ALA A 168 7.55 -15.46 -0.27
C ALA A 168 8.73 -15.07 0.63
N GLY A 169 8.49 -14.92 1.94
CA GLY A 169 9.55 -14.61 2.92
C GLY A 169 10.37 -13.38 2.53
N ASP A 170 11.69 -13.53 2.50
CA ASP A 170 12.64 -12.47 2.15
C ASP A 170 12.92 -12.34 0.64
N LYS A 171 12.20 -13.10 -0.19
CA LYS A 171 12.39 -13.13 -1.65
C LYS A 171 11.66 -12.00 -2.37
N VAL A 172 10.70 -11.34 -1.70
CA VAL A 172 9.98 -10.19 -2.25
C VAL A 172 10.98 -9.11 -2.65
N GLY A 173 10.92 -8.64 -3.90
CA GLY A 173 11.83 -7.65 -4.46
C GLY A 173 13.23 -8.18 -4.82
N LYS A 174 13.49 -9.49 -4.64
CA LYS A 174 14.71 -10.18 -5.11
C LYS A 174 14.41 -11.17 -6.23
N VAL A 175 13.22 -11.76 -6.19
CA VAL A 175 12.71 -12.72 -7.18
C VAL A 175 11.49 -12.09 -7.85
N PRO A 176 11.30 -12.27 -9.17
CA PRO A 176 10.13 -11.77 -9.88
C PRO A 176 8.82 -12.21 -9.21
N LEU A 177 7.87 -11.28 -9.06
CA LEU A 177 6.57 -11.54 -8.44
C LEU A 177 5.79 -12.63 -9.17
N THR A 178 5.97 -12.71 -10.49
CA THR A 178 5.40 -13.79 -11.32
C THR A 178 5.86 -15.16 -10.86
N GLU A 179 7.16 -15.33 -10.64
CA GLU A 179 7.74 -16.60 -10.21
C GLU A 179 7.30 -16.95 -8.78
N LEU A 180 7.27 -15.96 -7.88
CA LEU A 180 6.79 -16.15 -6.51
C LEU A 180 5.32 -16.57 -6.49
N TYR A 181 4.47 -15.94 -7.30
CA TYR A 181 3.05 -16.28 -7.37
C TYR A 181 2.81 -17.66 -8.00
N GLU A 182 3.52 -18.02 -9.06
CA GLU A 182 3.44 -19.35 -9.66
C GLU A 182 3.91 -20.45 -8.70
N GLY A 183 5.05 -20.23 -8.03
CA GLY A 183 5.54 -21.13 -7.00
C GLY A 183 4.55 -21.28 -5.84
N TYR A 184 3.92 -20.18 -5.42
CA TYR A 184 2.91 -20.21 -4.37
C TYR A 184 1.66 -21.00 -4.76
N LYS A 185 1.16 -20.83 -6.00
CA LYS A 185 0.03 -21.62 -6.52
C LYS A 185 0.36 -23.11 -6.52
N ALA A 186 1.53 -23.48 -7.05
CA ALA A 186 1.98 -24.88 -7.05
C ALA A 186 2.15 -25.43 -5.63
N PHE A 187 2.65 -24.63 -4.69
CA PHE A 187 2.76 -25.00 -3.29
C PHE A 187 1.38 -25.25 -2.65
N LYS A 188 0.41 -24.35 -2.87
CA LYS A 188 -0.98 -24.53 -2.42
C LYS A 188 -1.59 -25.81 -2.98
N GLU A 189 -1.47 -26.04 -4.29
CA GLU A 189 -1.98 -27.25 -4.92
C GLU A 189 -1.40 -28.52 -4.31
N ASN A 190 -0.09 -28.54 -4.03
CA ASN A 190 0.57 -29.68 -3.39
C ASN A 190 0.08 -29.91 -1.95
N ILE A 191 -0.08 -28.86 -1.14
CA ILE A 191 -0.66 -28.98 0.21
C ILE A 191 -2.08 -29.53 0.14
N TYR A 192 -2.92 -28.98 -0.73
CA TYR A 192 -4.31 -29.46 -0.87
C TYR A 192 -4.35 -30.90 -1.39
N ALA A 193 -3.45 -31.29 -2.29
CA ALA A 193 -3.34 -32.66 -2.77
C ALA A 193 -2.92 -33.63 -1.65
N GLN A 194 -1.98 -33.24 -0.78
CA GLN A 194 -1.58 -34.04 0.37
C GLN A 194 -2.69 -34.15 1.40
N ALA A 195 -3.34 -33.05 1.77
CA ALA A 195 -4.48 -33.05 2.69
C ALA A 195 -5.62 -33.94 2.17
N ARG A 196 -5.92 -33.89 0.87
CA ARG A 196 -6.91 -34.79 0.24
C ARG A 196 -6.52 -36.27 0.36
N LYS A 197 -5.25 -36.61 0.13
CA LYS A 197 -4.74 -37.99 0.27
C LYS A 197 -4.79 -38.47 1.72
N GLU A 198 -4.47 -37.63 2.69
CA GLU A 198 -4.53 -37.98 4.11
C GLU A 198 -5.97 -38.22 4.56
N VAL A 199 -6.91 -37.37 4.14
CA VAL A 199 -8.35 -37.56 4.38
C VAL A 199 -8.84 -38.85 3.72
N GLU A 200 -8.45 -39.12 2.47
CA GLU A 200 -8.82 -40.35 1.77
C GLU A 200 -8.24 -41.59 2.46
N ALA A 201 -6.98 -41.56 2.89
CA ALA A 201 -6.35 -42.64 3.65
C ALA A 201 -7.05 -42.88 5.01
N GLU A 202 -7.49 -41.83 5.69
CA GLU A 202 -8.25 -41.94 6.93
C GLU A 202 -9.64 -42.55 6.69
N ILE A 203 -10.32 -42.18 5.60
CA ILE A 203 -11.59 -42.78 5.17
C ILE A 203 -11.38 -44.27 4.88
N VAL A 204 -10.38 -44.64 4.09
CA VAL A 204 -10.07 -46.04 3.77
C VAL A 204 -9.79 -46.84 5.05
N LYS A 205 -8.97 -46.29 5.98
CA LYS A 205 -8.70 -46.92 7.27
C LYS A 205 -9.98 -47.13 8.08
N LYS A 206 -10.87 -46.14 8.16
CA LYS A 206 -12.14 -46.24 8.89
C LYS A 206 -13.12 -47.22 8.23
N THR A 207 -13.20 -47.24 6.90
CA THR A 207 -14.03 -48.24 6.17
C THR A 207 -13.50 -49.65 6.31
N ALA A 208 -12.18 -49.85 6.33
CA ALA A 208 -11.56 -51.15 6.59
C ALA A 208 -11.86 -51.63 8.03
N ILE A 209 -11.81 -50.74 9.02
CA ILE A 209 -12.20 -51.04 10.41
C ILE A 209 -13.69 -51.37 10.51
N ALA A 210 -14.56 -50.58 9.85
CA ALA A 210 -16.01 -50.81 9.83
C ALA A 210 -16.38 -52.14 9.15
N ASN A 211 -15.74 -52.48 8.03
CA ASN A 211 -15.92 -53.76 7.34
C ASN A 211 -15.30 -54.95 8.09
N SER A 212 -14.38 -54.70 9.02
CA SER A 212 -13.86 -55.70 9.95
C SER A 212 -14.72 -55.87 11.20
N ALA A 213 -15.69 -54.97 11.42
CA ALA A 213 -16.61 -54.96 12.54
C ALA A 213 -18.00 -55.46 12.12
N THR A 214 -18.09 -56.70 11.62
CA THR A 214 -19.36 -57.43 11.58
C THR A 214 -19.83 -57.73 13.00
N GLY A 215 -20.68 -56.85 13.55
CA GLY A 215 -21.41 -57.13 14.78
C GLY A 215 -22.04 -55.91 15.45
N SER A 216 -23.31 -55.64 15.09
CA SER A 216 -24.36 -55.02 15.94
C SER A 216 -24.87 -53.61 15.57
N ALA A 217 -26.13 -53.63 15.15
CA ALA A 217 -27.27 -52.80 15.59
C ALA A 217 -27.49 -51.38 15.04
N SER A 218 -28.51 -51.34 14.17
CA SER A 218 -29.70 -50.47 14.19
C SER A 218 -29.55 -48.98 13.88
N GLY A 219 -30.03 -48.63 12.68
CA GLY A 219 -30.14 -47.26 12.20
C GLY A 219 -31.38 -46.53 12.72
N SER A 220 -31.24 -45.21 12.83
CA SER A 220 -32.34 -44.25 12.74
C SER A 220 -31.94 -43.21 11.69
N THR A 221 -32.68 -43.16 10.58
CA THR A 221 -32.43 -42.25 9.46
C THR A 221 -33.32 -41.00 9.60
N PRO A 222 -32.77 -39.77 9.63
CA PRO A 222 -33.57 -38.56 9.53
C PRO A 222 -34.06 -38.34 8.08
N PRO A 223 -35.18 -37.63 7.87
CA PRO A 223 -35.76 -37.42 6.53
C PRO A 223 -34.87 -36.53 5.65
N ALA A 224 -34.77 -36.89 4.37
CA ALA A 224 -33.83 -36.36 3.37
C ALA A 224 -34.00 -34.86 2.98
N GLN A 225 -34.91 -34.12 3.62
CA GLN A 225 -35.19 -32.71 3.30
C GLN A 225 -34.33 -31.71 4.09
N ASP A 226 -33.52 -32.18 5.05
CA ASP A 226 -32.72 -31.31 5.92
C ASP A 226 -31.18 -31.50 5.78
N LEU A 227 -30.73 -31.98 4.61
CA LEU A 227 -29.31 -32.28 4.36
C LEU A 227 -28.82 -31.61 3.06
N TYR A 228 -27.55 -31.19 3.06
CA TYR A 228 -26.85 -30.77 1.86
C TYR A 228 -26.57 -31.99 0.97
N THR A 229 -26.69 -31.81 -0.35
CA THR A 229 -26.19 -32.80 -1.30
C THR A 229 -24.66 -32.85 -1.27
N PHE A 230 -24.08 -33.92 -1.79
CA PHE A 230 -22.63 -34.09 -1.81
C PHE A 230 -21.91 -32.98 -2.58
N GLU A 231 -22.48 -32.55 -3.71
CA GLU A 231 -21.95 -31.46 -4.52
C GLU A 231 -22.05 -30.10 -3.82
N GLN A 232 -23.13 -29.89 -3.05
CA GLN A 232 -23.27 -28.67 -2.25
C GLN A 232 -22.23 -28.61 -1.13
N LEU A 233 -21.97 -29.71 -0.42
CA LEU A 233 -20.95 -29.76 0.64
C LEU A 233 -19.53 -29.41 0.15
N GLN A 234 -19.21 -29.76 -1.10
CA GLN A 234 -17.88 -29.46 -1.68
C GLN A 234 -17.71 -28.00 -2.09
N ASN A 235 -18.82 -27.29 -2.30
CA ASN A 235 -18.83 -25.93 -2.86
C ASN A 235 -19.23 -24.86 -1.82
N LEU A 236 -19.43 -25.23 -0.56
CA LEU A 236 -19.69 -24.26 0.51
C LEU A 236 -18.42 -23.46 0.84
N SER A 237 -18.58 -22.15 1.01
CA SER A 237 -17.50 -21.31 1.54
C SER A 237 -17.30 -21.50 3.05
N ASP A 238 -16.12 -21.14 3.56
CA ASP A 238 -15.79 -21.28 4.99
C ASP A 238 -16.76 -20.51 5.91
N SER A 239 -17.30 -19.38 5.44
CA SER A 239 -18.31 -18.61 6.17
C SER A 239 -19.64 -19.36 6.27
N GLU A 240 -20.06 -20.01 5.18
CA GLU A 240 -21.31 -20.77 5.12
C GLU A 240 -21.23 -22.10 5.89
N ILE A 241 -20.05 -22.72 5.91
CA ILE A 241 -19.76 -23.91 6.71
C ILE A 241 -19.92 -23.61 8.20
N ASN A 242 -19.36 -22.48 8.66
CA ASN A 242 -19.44 -22.10 10.07
C ASN A 242 -20.85 -21.69 10.49
N ALA A 243 -21.58 -20.96 9.63
CA ALA A 243 -22.95 -20.54 9.91
C ALA A 243 -23.94 -21.73 9.97
N ASN A 244 -23.66 -22.80 9.22
CA ASN A 244 -24.56 -23.96 9.08
C ASN A 244 -23.92 -25.26 9.57
N TRP A 245 -23.01 -25.18 10.53
CA TRP A 245 -22.13 -26.28 10.97
C TRP A 245 -22.88 -27.56 11.31
N GLU A 246 -23.98 -27.48 12.05
CA GLU A 246 -24.77 -28.66 12.44
C GLU A 246 -25.39 -29.37 11.23
N LYS A 247 -25.79 -28.63 10.20
CA LYS A 247 -26.33 -29.19 8.96
C LYS A 247 -25.22 -29.82 8.12
N VAL A 248 -24.05 -29.18 8.05
CA VAL A 248 -22.85 -29.73 7.39
C VAL A 248 -22.43 -31.04 8.04
N GLN A 249 -22.32 -31.08 9.36
CA GLN A 249 -21.98 -32.29 10.12
C GLN A 249 -22.99 -33.42 9.89
N ARG A 250 -24.30 -33.12 10.00
CA ARG A 250 -25.36 -34.11 9.76
C ARG A 250 -25.34 -34.64 8.32
N SER A 251 -25.14 -33.76 7.35
CA SER A 251 -25.09 -34.13 5.92
C SER A 251 -23.86 -34.97 5.61
N ASN A 252 -22.69 -34.60 6.14
CA ASN A 252 -21.46 -35.35 5.98
C ASN A 252 -21.61 -36.76 6.57
N ASN A 253 -22.10 -36.87 7.81
CA ASN A 253 -22.31 -38.17 8.46
C ASN A 253 -23.34 -39.04 7.73
N TYR A 254 -24.42 -38.45 7.19
CA TYR A 254 -25.41 -39.16 6.39
C TYR A 254 -24.82 -39.75 5.12
N TRP A 255 -24.10 -38.95 4.32
CA TRP A 255 -23.50 -39.42 3.06
C TRP A 255 -22.37 -40.43 3.31
N LEU A 256 -21.66 -40.32 4.44
CA LEU A 256 -20.67 -41.31 4.87
C LEU A 256 -21.31 -42.65 5.27
N SER A 257 -22.56 -42.66 5.76
CA SER A 257 -23.27 -43.88 6.16
C SER A 257 -23.94 -44.66 5.02
N LYS A 258 -23.95 -44.10 3.80
CA LYS A 258 -24.59 -44.67 2.61
C LYS A 258 -23.61 -45.30 1.61
N LYS A 259 -22.31 -45.30 1.92
CA LYS A 259 -21.25 -46.06 1.21
C LYS A 259 -20.94 -47.34 1.96
#